data_AF-A0A350P1Q4-F1
#
_entry.id   AF-A0A350P1Q4-F1
#
_cell.length_a   1.000
_cell.length_b   1.000
_cell.length_c   1.000
_cell.angle_alpha   90.00
_cell.angle_beta   90.00
_cell.angle_gamma   90.00
#
_symmetry.space_group_name_H-M   'P 1'
#
loop_
_entity.id
_entity.type
_entity.pdbx_description
1 polymer ?
#
loop_
_entity_poly.entity_id
_entity_poly.type
_entity_poly.pdbx_seq_one_letter_code
_entity_poly.pdbx_strand_id
1 'polypeptide(L)'
;MEIKDYAAEAARYEAAASNNIQNARDSFENCDIDGFVSQWASGITAELNREKARICRQEGLDTFTGLYSGDTRVRAKVVNGKHGSVWLIDDCDQHLTGGRAFIPTGERSKVQRELGLSERPELAPAWVCTAGSGNGLAGAHTVRVITFRTGCKWGSDAKLAA
;
A
#
# COMPACT_ATOMS: atom_id res chain seq x y z
N MET A 1 17.91 7.20 18.11
CA MET A 1 16.62 6.74 17.55
C MET A 1 15.67 7.91 17.71
N GLU A 2 15.45 8.64 16.62
CA GLU A 2 14.60 9.83 16.61
C GLU A 2 13.15 9.38 16.83
N ILE A 3 12.54 9.79 17.95
CA ILE A 3 11.13 9.49 18.22
C ILE A 3 10.35 10.34 17.23
N LYS A 4 9.84 9.72 16.17
CA LYS A 4 8.91 10.39 15.26
C LYS A 4 7.64 10.69 16.03
N ASP A 5 7.29 11.97 16.11
CA ASP A 5 6.01 12.40 16.66
C ASP A 5 4.91 12.18 15.63
N TYR A 6 4.46 10.92 15.57
CA TYR A 6 3.41 10.50 14.65
C TYR A 6 2.08 11.23 14.91
N ALA A 7 1.81 11.65 16.14
CA ALA A 7 0.59 12.39 16.47
C ALA A 7 0.62 13.80 15.85
N ALA A 8 1.74 14.51 15.98
CA ALA A 8 1.93 15.81 15.34
C ALA A 8 1.92 15.70 13.81
N GLU A 9 2.53 14.67 13.24
CA GLU A 9 2.50 14.43 11.80
C GLU A 9 1.08 14.11 11.29
N ALA A 10 0.32 13.29 12.02
CA ALA A 10 -1.08 13.00 11.69
C ALA A 10 -1.92 14.28 11.65
N ALA A 11 -1.83 15.12 12.69
CA ALA A 11 -2.54 16.40 12.76
C ALA A 11 -2.15 17.34 11.60
N ARG A 12 -0.86 17.39 11.24
CA ARG A 12 -0.39 18.17 10.09
C ARG A 12 -1.02 17.69 8.77
N TYR A 13 -1.09 16.38 8.56
CA TYR A 13 -1.71 15.82 7.35
C TYR A 13 -3.23 16.02 7.33
N GLU A 14 -3.91 15.97 8.47
CA GLU A 14 -5.35 16.27 8.56
C GLU A 14 -5.66 17.73 8.22
N ALA A 15 -4.85 18.67 8.73
CA ALA A 15 -4.95 20.08 8.37
C ALA A 15 -4.71 20.28 6.87
N ALA A 16 -3.68 19.66 6.31
CA ALA A 16 -3.40 19.73 4.87
C ALA A 16 -4.52 19.11 4.02
N ALA A 17 -5.14 18.02 4.47
CA ALA A 17 -6.30 17.44 3.80
C ALA A 17 -7.50 18.40 3.81
N SER A 18 -7.74 19.05 4.96
CA SER A 18 -8.82 20.02 5.13
C SER A 18 -8.63 21.24 4.22
N ASN A 19 -7.41 21.75 4.12
CA ASN A 19 -7.06 22.86 3.23
C ASN A 19 -7.30 22.50 1.75
N ASN A 20 -6.91 21.29 1.31
CA ASN A 20 -7.15 20.88 -0.07
C ASN A 20 -8.64 20.73 -0.40
N ILE A 21 -9.45 20.29 0.57
CA ILE A 21 -10.92 20.23 0.39
C ILE A 21 -11.48 21.64 0.24
N GLN A 22 -10.98 22.60 1.02
CA GLN A 22 -11.40 23.99 0.89
C GLN A 22 -10.97 24.57 -0.46
N ASN A 23 -9.72 24.38 -0.88
CA ASN A 23 -9.23 24.83 -2.18
C ASN A 23 -10.07 24.28 -3.35
N ALA A 24 -10.52 23.02 -3.27
CA ALA A 24 -11.40 22.43 -4.27
C ALA A 24 -12.75 23.17 -4.34
N ARG A 25 -13.32 23.55 -3.19
CA ARG A 25 -14.57 24.32 -3.10
C ARG A 25 -14.38 25.74 -3.63
N ASP A 26 -13.33 26.42 -3.20
CA ASP A 26 -13.03 27.79 -3.63
C ASP A 26 -12.81 27.87 -5.15
N SER A 27 -12.14 26.86 -5.73
CA SER A 27 -11.95 26.77 -7.18
C SER A 27 -13.28 26.59 -7.94
N PHE A 28 -14.21 25.83 -7.37
CA PHE A 28 -15.56 25.69 -7.92
C PHE A 28 -16.35 27.01 -7.85
N GLU A 29 -16.33 27.68 -6.70
CA GLU A 29 -17.06 28.93 -6.46
C GLU A 29 -16.52 30.10 -7.30
N ASN A 30 -15.21 30.15 -7.54
CA ASN A 30 -14.57 31.21 -8.31
C ASN A 30 -14.65 31.02 -9.83
N CYS A 31 -15.31 29.96 -10.32
CA CYS A 31 -15.48 29.67 -11.75
C CYS A 31 -14.16 29.69 -12.53
N ASP A 32 -13.08 29.16 -11.93
CA ASP A 32 -11.78 29.10 -12.59
C ASP A 32 -11.88 28.23 -13.85
N ILE A 33 -11.29 28.70 -14.96
CA ILE A 33 -11.44 28.09 -16.30
C ILE A 33 -10.86 26.66 -16.35
N ASP A 34 -9.97 26.33 -15.41
CA ASP A 34 -9.40 24.98 -15.19
C ASP A 34 -10.01 24.25 -13.97
N GLY A 35 -11.19 24.67 -13.51
CA GLY A 35 -11.80 24.23 -12.25
C GLY A 35 -11.89 22.70 -12.10
N PHE A 36 -12.14 21.96 -13.18
CA PHE A 36 -12.18 20.50 -13.15
C PHE A 36 -10.85 19.86 -12.72
N VAL A 37 -9.73 20.28 -13.32
CA VAL A 37 -8.41 19.68 -13.05
C VAL A 37 -7.94 20.08 -11.66
N SER A 38 -8.14 21.33 -11.25
CA SER A 38 -7.80 21.83 -9.93
C SER A 38 -8.61 21.15 -8.82
N GLN A 39 -9.91 20.95 -9.03
CA GLN A 39 -10.78 20.21 -8.11
C GLN A 39 -10.34 18.75 -7.99
N TRP A 40 -10.08 18.09 -9.11
CA TRP A 40 -9.62 16.72 -9.14
C TRP A 40 -8.28 16.54 -8.40
N ALA A 41 -7.28 17.39 -8.69
CA ALA A 41 -5.96 17.33 -8.07
C ALA A 41 -6.03 17.60 -6.56
N SER A 42 -6.86 18.56 -6.15
CA SER A 42 -7.11 18.85 -4.74
C SER A 42 -7.79 17.68 -4.03
N GLY A 43 -8.74 17.00 -4.69
CA GLY A 43 -9.40 15.80 -4.18
C GLY A 43 -8.41 14.65 -3.92
N ILE A 44 -7.59 14.29 -4.92
CA ILE A 44 -6.57 13.23 -4.78
C ILE A 44 -5.54 13.60 -3.70
N THR A 45 -5.13 14.86 -3.61
CA THR A 45 -4.17 15.30 -2.59
C THR A 45 -4.79 15.26 -1.18
N ALA A 46 -6.08 15.58 -1.05
CA ALA A 46 -6.80 15.41 0.21
C ALA A 46 -6.89 13.94 0.63
N GLU A 47 -7.16 13.03 -0.30
CA GLU A 47 -7.16 11.58 -0.06
C GLU A 47 -5.76 11.09 0.37
N LEU A 48 -4.71 11.52 -0.34
CA LEU A 48 -3.32 11.19 0.00
C LEU A 48 -2.97 11.62 1.43
N ASN A 49 -3.36 12.84 1.80
CA ASN A 49 -3.08 13.37 3.14
C ASN A 49 -3.92 12.66 4.22
N ARG A 50 -5.19 12.32 3.95
CA ARG A 50 -5.99 11.50 4.87
C ARG A 50 -5.34 10.14 5.13
N GLU A 51 -4.84 9.51 4.08
CA GLU A 51 -4.23 8.19 4.18
C GLU A 51 -2.86 8.25 4.88
N LYS A 52 -2.06 9.31 4.65
CA LYS A 52 -0.86 9.58 5.45
C LYS A 52 -1.20 9.77 6.94
N ALA A 53 -2.24 10.54 7.25
CA ALA A 53 -2.69 10.70 8.64
C ALA A 53 -3.09 9.36 9.26
N ARG A 54 -3.82 8.50 8.52
CA ARG A 54 -4.17 7.15 8.98
C ARG A 54 -2.94 6.34 9.35
N ILE A 55 -1.94 6.29 8.47
CA ILE A 55 -0.68 5.57 8.71
C ILE A 55 0.08 6.15 9.91
N CYS A 56 0.14 7.48 10.04
CA CYS A 56 0.75 8.10 11.22
C CYS A 56 0.02 7.71 12.52
N ARG A 57 -1.31 7.69 12.55
CA ARG A 57 -2.07 7.21 13.73
C ARG A 57 -1.81 5.74 14.07
N GLN A 58 -1.40 4.95 13.09
CA GLN A 58 -0.97 3.55 13.26
C GLN A 58 0.55 3.43 13.51
N GLU A 59 1.19 4.51 13.96
CA GLU A 59 2.63 4.56 14.27
C GLU A 59 3.52 4.19 13.07
N GLY A 60 3.06 4.48 11.86
CA GLY A 60 3.78 4.17 10.62
C GLY A 60 3.66 2.71 10.18
N LEU A 61 2.72 1.95 10.74
CA LEU A 61 2.46 0.55 10.39
C LEU A 61 1.16 0.42 9.59
N ASP A 62 1.08 -0.60 8.75
CA ASP A 62 -0.17 -1.04 8.13
C ASP A 62 -0.23 -2.56 8.02
N THR A 63 -1.43 -3.07 7.76
CA THR A 63 -1.68 -4.50 7.56
C THR A 63 -1.44 -4.90 6.12
N PHE A 64 -0.59 -5.90 5.92
CA PHE A 64 -0.30 -6.53 4.64
C PHE A 64 -0.58 -8.02 4.73
N THR A 65 -0.65 -8.70 3.59
CA THR A 65 -0.66 -10.16 3.56
C THR A 65 0.77 -10.68 3.55
N GLY A 66 1.06 -11.67 4.38
CA GLY A 66 2.29 -12.45 4.36
C GLY A 66 2.04 -13.91 4.01
N LEU A 67 3.04 -14.57 3.44
CA LEU A 67 3.04 -16.00 3.12
C LEU A 67 3.79 -16.80 4.20
N TYR A 68 3.17 -17.88 4.69
CA TYR A 68 3.68 -18.70 5.78
C TYR A 68 3.71 -20.18 5.39
N SER A 69 4.74 -20.90 5.85
CA SER A 69 4.85 -22.37 5.82
C SER A 69 4.79 -22.87 7.26
N GLY A 70 3.64 -23.40 7.67
CA GLY A 70 3.34 -23.60 9.10
C GLY A 70 3.45 -22.27 9.86
N ASP A 71 4.31 -22.23 10.88
CA ASP A 71 4.59 -21.02 11.66
C ASP A 71 5.76 -20.17 11.12
N THR A 72 6.44 -20.63 10.08
CA THR A 72 7.59 -19.94 9.50
C THR A 72 7.15 -18.95 8.43
N ARG A 73 7.54 -17.69 8.56
CA ARG A 73 7.33 -16.68 7.53
C ARG A 73 8.25 -16.92 6.33
N VAL A 74 7.68 -17.04 5.13
CA VAL A 74 8.42 -17.24 3.88
C VAL A 74 8.77 -15.89 3.25
N ARG A 75 10.04 -15.53 3.08
CA ARG A 75 10.44 -14.28 2.40
C ARG A 75 9.89 -14.23 0.98
N ALA A 76 8.88 -13.40 0.78
CA ALA A 76 8.13 -13.36 -0.45
C ALA A 76 7.44 -12.00 -0.63
N LYS A 77 7.23 -11.62 -1.89
CA LYS A 77 6.46 -10.42 -2.26
C LYS A 77 5.49 -10.75 -3.39
N VAL A 78 4.37 -10.04 -3.44
CA VAL A 78 3.42 -10.17 -4.54
C VAL A 78 3.92 -9.38 -5.75
N VAL A 79 3.93 -10.01 -6.92
CA VAL A 79 4.24 -9.38 -8.20
C VAL A 79 3.15 -9.72 -9.23
N ASN A 80 3.00 -8.86 -10.24
CA ASN A 80 2.09 -9.13 -11.35
C ASN A 80 2.74 -10.11 -12.32
N GLY A 81 2.20 -11.33 -12.38
CA GLY A 81 2.56 -12.33 -13.38
C GLY A 81 1.64 -12.28 -14.61
N LYS A 82 1.90 -13.16 -15.59
CA LYS A 82 1.13 -13.24 -16.85
C LYS A 82 -0.38 -13.49 -16.65
N HIS A 83 -0.74 -14.22 -15.60
CA HIS A 83 -2.11 -14.66 -15.32
C HIS A 83 -2.70 -14.02 -14.05
N GLY A 84 -2.10 -12.93 -13.58
CA GLY A 84 -2.48 -12.26 -12.34
C GLY A 84 -1.36 -12.29 -11.29
N SER A 85 -1.73 -11.91 -10.07
CA SER A 85 -0.81 -11.78 -8.95
C SER A 85 -0.22 -13.14 -8.54
N VAL A 86 1.08 -13.15 -8.29
CA VAL A 86 1.82 -14.31 -7.78
C VAL A 86 2.78 -13.88 -6.69
N TRP A 87 3.01 -14.75 -5.72
CA TRP A 87 4.12 -14.65 -4.79
C TRP A 87 5.42 -14.97 -5.52
N LEU A 88 6.36 -14.03 -5.51
CA LEU A 88 7.75 -14.26 -5.82
C LEU A 88 8.50 -14.56 -4.51
N ILE A 89 9.15 -15.71 -4.45
CA ILE A 89 9.87 -16.23 -3.28
C ILE A 89 11.35 -15.85 -3.39
N ASP A 90 11.95 -15.39 -2.29
CA ASP A 90 13.40 -15.12 -2.20
C ASP A 90 14.18 -16.44 -2.31
N ASP A 91 15.32 -16.44 -3.00
CA ASP A 91 16.05 -17.68 -3.36
C ASP A 91 16.39 -18.56 -2.15
N CYS A 92 16.71 -17.95 -1.02
CA CYS A 92 17.03 -18.62 0.23
C CYS A 92 15.84 -19.35 0.89
N ASP A 93 14.60 -18.99 0.58
CA ASP A 93 13.39 -19.60 1.16
C ASP A 93 12.65 -20.51 0.17
N GLN A 94 13.17 -20.68 -1.06
CA GLN A 94 12.56 -21.58 -2.05
C GLN A 94 12.52 -23.05 -1.58
N HIS A 95 13.40 -23.45 -0.66
CA HIS A 95 13.34 -24.78 -0.05
C HIS A 95 12.04 -25.00 0.75
N LEU A 96 11.43 -23.95 1.30
CA LEU A 96 10.13 -23.99 2.01
C LEU A 96 8.93 -24.14 1.05
N THR A 97 9.14 -23.91 -0.25
CA THR A 97 8.10 -23.96 -1.29
C THR A 97 8.33 -25.10 -2.29
N GLY A 98 9.14 -26.10 -1.92
CA GLY A 98 9.49 -27.22 -2.79
C GLY A 98 10.33 -26.82 -4.02
N GLY A 99 11.16 -25.77 -3.87
CA GLY A 99 12.03 -25.24 -4.92
C GLY A 99 11.35 -24.27 -5.90
N ARG A 100 10.13 -23.82 -5.61
CA ARG A 100 9.38 -22.95 -6.52
C ARG A 100 9.63 -21.48 -6.22
N ALA A 101 10.09 -20.75 -7.23
CA ALA A 101 10.24 -19.29 -7.18
C ALA A 101 8.90 -18.53 -7.25
N PHE A 102 7.86 -19.13 -7.85
CA PHE A 102 6.57 -18.49 -8.04
C PHE A 102 5.42 -19.36 -7.51
N ILE A 103 4.57 -18.77 -6.68
CA ILE A 103 3.38 -19.42 -6.10
C ILE A 103 2.15 -18.53 -6.38
N PRO A 104 1.03 -19.08 -6.88
CA PRO A 104 -0.19 -18.29 -7.08
C PRO A 104 -0.73 -17.75 -5.75
N THR A 105 -1.22 -16.52 -5.73
CA THR A 105 -1.87 -15.90 -4.56
C THR A 105 -3.29 -16.44 -4.35
N GLY A 106 -3.82 -16.28 -3.13
CA GLY A 106 -5.21 -16.53 -2.76
C GLY A 106 -5.40 -17.76 -1.89
N GLU A 107 -6.23 -17.61 -0.87
CA GLU A 107 -6.52 -18.63 0.16
C GLU A 107 -7.04 -19.97 -0.39
N ARG A 108 -7.69 -19.96 -1.57
CA ARG A 108 -8.23 -21.17 -2.22
C ARG A 108 -7.23 -21.86 -3.15
N SER A 109 -5.99 -21.35 -3.24
CA SER A 109 -4.95 -21.88 -4.11
C SER A 109 -4.70 -23.36 -3.80
N LYS A 110 -4.86 -24.21 -4.82
CA LYS A 110 -4.54 -25.64 -4.72
C LYS A 110 -3.05 -25.85 -4.45
N VAL A 111 -2.21 -25.06 -5.11
CA VAL A 111 -0.75 -25.13 -4.97
C VAL A 111 -0.31 -24.75 -3.56
N GLN A 112 -0.90 -23.70 -2.96
CA GLN A 112 -0.57 -23.35 -1.57
C GLN A 112 -0.95 -24.48 -0.61
N ARG A 113 -2.17 -25.05 -0.76
CA ARG A 113 -2.62 -26.17 0.08
C ARG A 113 -1.74 -27.42 -0.05
N GLU A 114 -1.36 -27.80 -1.27
CA GLU A 114 -0.46 -28.93 -1.53
C GLU A 114 0.93 -28.72 -0.89
N LEU A 115 1.38 -27.47 -0.78
CA LEU A 115 2.67 -27.11 -0.17
C LEU A 115 2.57 -26.76 1.33
N GLY A 116 1.39 -26.84 1.94
CA GLY A 116 1.18 -26.44 3.35
C GLY A 116 1.37 -24.95 3.61
N LEU A 117 1.21 -24.12 2.57
CA LEU A 117 1.34 -22.66 2.66
C LEU A 117 0.01 -21.99 3.04
N SER A 118 0.10 -20.87 3.75
CA SER A 118 -1.05 -20.04 4.11
C SER A 118 -0.73 -18.55 3.98
N GLU A 119 -1.74 -17.78 3.61
CA GLU A 119 -1.69 -16.31 3.62
C GLU A 119 -2.26 -15.80 4.95
N ARG A 120 -1.52 -14.94 5.66
CA ARG A 120 -1.92 -14.41 6.96
C ARG A 120 -1.65 -12.90 7.04
N PRO A 121 -2.50 -12.13 7.74
CA PRO A 121 -2.25 -10.70 7.92
C PRO A 121 -1.00 -10.45 8.79
N GLU A 122 -0.22 -9.45 8.41
CA GLU A 122 0.99 -9.01 9.10
C GLU A 122 1.10 -7.50 9.14
N LEU A 123 1.57 -6.96 10.26
CA LEU A 123 1.90 -5.55 10.43
C LEU A 123 3.32 -5.31 9.91
N ALA A 124 3.49 -4.31 9.06
CA ALA A 124 4.80 -3.89 8.58
C ALA A 124 4.88 -2.36 8.43
N PRO A 125 6.10 -1.78 8.45
CA PRO A 125 6.29 -0.36 8.14
C PRO A 125 5.71 -0.02 6.77
N ALA A 126 4.88 1.01 6.73
CA ALA A 126 4.11 1.40 5.56
C ALA A 126 4.28 2.89 5.24
N TRP A 127 4.02 3.23 3.98
CA TRP A 127 3.84 4.60 3.55
C TRP A 127 2.91 4.71 2.36
N VAL A 128 2.56 5.93 2.01
CA VAL A 128 1.51 6.24 1.06
C VAL A 128 2.04 7.12 -0.06
N CYS A 129 1.69 6.79 -1.29
CA CYS A 129 1.92 7.63 -2.46
C CYS A 129 0.72 7.61 -3.40
N THR A 130 0.76 8.45 -4.42
CA THR A 130 -0.16 8.37 -5.55
C THR A 130 0.46 7.51 -6.64
N ALA A 131 -0.31 6.61 -7.24
CA ALA A 131 0.08 5.84 -8.41
C ALA A 131 -1.02 5.90 -9.47
N GLY A 132 -0.62 5.98 -10.73
CA GLY A 132 -1.53 6.02 -11.86
C GLY A 132 -0.84 5.56 -13.14
N SER A 133 -1.62 5.38 -14.20
CA SER A 133 -1.14 4.97 -15.52
C SER A 133 -1.83 5.79 -16.60
N GLY A 134 -1.07 6.52 -17.41
CA GLY A 134 -1.64 7.36 -18.46
C GLY A 134 -0.86 8.65 -18.61
N ASN A 135 -0.99 9.29 -19.77
CA ASN A 135 -0.32 10.55 -20.09
C ASN A 135 -1.37 11.67 -20.25
N GLY A 136 -1.03 12.89 -19.86
CA GLY A 136 -1.94 14.04 -19.94
C GLY A 136 -3.22 13.83 -19.13
N LEU A 137 -4.35 14.34 -19.63
CA LEU A 137 -5.66 14.28 -18.95
C LEU A 137 -6.18 12.84 -18.76
N ALA A 138 -5.77 11.88 -19.59
CA ALA A 138 -6.13 10.48 -19.39
C ALA A 138 -5.53 9.90 -18.10
N GLY A 139 -4.39 10.45 -17.64
CA GLY A 139 -3.80 10.10 -16.35
C GLY A 139 -4.69 10.45 -15.18
N ALA A 140 -5.53 11.49 -15.30
CA ALA A 140 -6.40 11.93 -14.21
C ALA A 140 -7.40 10.83 -13.77
N HIS A 141 -7.82 9.97 -14.69
CA HIS A 141 -8.76 8.89 -14.40
C HIS A 141 -8.13 7.67 -13.73
N THR A 142 -6.81 7.58 -13.66
CA THR A 142 -6.11 6.38 -13.19
C THR A 142 -5.27 6.61 -11.95
N VAL A 143 -5.00 7.87 -11.58
CA VAL A 143 -4.34 8.18 -10.32
C VAL A 143 -5.23 7.74 -9.17
N ARG A 144 -4.61 7.00 -8.24
CA ARG A 144 -5.20 6.57 -6.98
C ARG A 144 -4.14 6.68 -5.89
N VAL A 145 -4.61 6.79 -4.65
CA VAL A 145 -3.75 6.67 -3.47
C VAL A 145 -3.47 5.19 -3.23
N ILE A 146 -2.21 4.84 -3.02
CA ILE A 146 -1.78 3.48 -2.70
C ILE A 146 -0.90 3.47 -1.45
N THR A 147 -1.05 2.42 -0.66
CA THR A 147 -0.21 2.14 0.50
C THR A 147 0.76 1.01 0.17
N PHE A 148 2.03 1.19 0.52
CA PHE A 148 3.11 0.26 0.22
C PHE A 148 4.04 0.09 1.40
N ARG A 149 4.74 -1.04 1.45
CA ARG A 149 5.71 -1.36 2.49
C ARG A 149 7.00 -0.56 2.29
N THR A 150 7.50 0.08 3.35
CA THR A 150 8.78 0.84 3.35
C THR A 150 9.94 0.08 3.95
N GLY A 151 9.66 -1.06 4.58
CA GLY A 151 10.62 -1.94 5.20
C GLY A 151 11.37 -2.86 4.23
N CYS A 152 11.67 -4.08 4.68
CA CYS A 152 12.35 -5.05 3.83
C CYS A 152 11.48 -5.42 2.61
N LYS A 153 12.08 -5.45 1.41
CA LYS A 153 11.40 -5.81 0.16
C LYS A 153 10.76 -7.21 0.19
N TRP A 154 11.22 -8.08 1.10
CA TRP A 154 10.73 -9.44 1.29
C TRP A 154 9.86 -9.62 2.54
N GLY A 155 9.67 -8.56 3.33
CA GLY A 155 8.84 -8.60 4.54
C GLY A 155 9.46 -9.27 5.75
N SER A 156 10.78 -9.42 5.82
CA SER A 156 11.44 -10.07 6.96
C SER A 156 11.31 -9.30 8.27
N ASP A 157 10.93 -8.03 8.21
CA ASP A 157 10.67 -7.13 9.33
C ASP A 157 9.19 -7.05 9.73
N ALA A 158 8.31 -7.74 8.99
CA ALA A 158 6.89 -7.79 9.29
C ALA A 158 6.62 -8.69 10.52
N LYS A 159 5.60 -8.32 11.29
CA LYS A 159 5.14 -9.07 12.46
C LYS A 159 3.75 -9.58 12.20
N LEU A 160 3.47 -10.82 12.57
CA LEU A 160 2.12 -11.37 12.46
C LEU A 160 1.12 -10.45 13.18
N ALA A 161 0.03 -10.08 12.50
CA ALA A 161 -1.04 -9.29 13.12
C ALA A 161 -1.75 -10.18 14.16
N ALA A 162 -2.00 -9.63 15.35
CA ALA A 162 -2.71 -10.31 16.42
C ALA A 162 -4.19 -10.52 16.09
#